data_AF-A0A534TTW6-F1
#
_entry.id   AF-A0A534TTW6-F1
#
_cell.length_a   1.000
_cell.length_b   1.000
_cell.length_c   1.000
_cell.angle_alpha   90.00
_cell.angle_beta   90.00
_cell.angle_gamma   90.00
#
_symmetry.space_group_name_H-M   'P 1'
#
loop_
_entity.id
_entity.type
_entity.pdbx_description
1 polymer ?
#
loop_
_entity_poly.entity_id
_entity_poly.type
_entity_poly.pdbx_seq_one_letter_code
_entity_poly.pdbx_strand_id
1 'polypeptide(L)'
;MAKQITIIDAIKNRRLFGALPRFKALDSWAAWLVVLKAIFGLAMTADEFVVFNRHTGRTSPPLGGSKQNFLIVGRRGGKSFISALIGVFIACFFSFVEYLTTGERGVVLILAIDKAQAKVVFNYCKGIIEAIPPLRRMVTAWRADEVELSNDITMAVKTSDYRSVRGVTIVCCICDEVAFWDSQGVNPDTAVFSALRPAMATIPIAKLVCISTGYAQVGVSTTCPCRHDKRLSR
;
A
#
# COMPACT_ATOMS: atom_id res chain seq x y z
N MET A 1 -23.55 11.08 10.64
CA MET A 1 -22.37 10.21 10.43
C MET A 1 -21.12 11.06 10.58
N ALA A 2 -20.17 10.68 11.43
CA ALA A 2 -18.90 11.41 11.53
C ALA A 2 -18.16 11.31 10.19
N LYS A 3 -17.61 12.44 9.71
CA LYS A 3 -16.80 12.49 8.48
C LYS A 3 -15.61 11.53 8.64
N GLN A 4 -15.50 10.54 7.75
CA GLN A 4 -14.36 9.62 7.74
C GLN A 4 -13.07 10.43 7.49
N ILE A 5 -12.07 10.24 8.36
CA ILE A 5 -10.78 10.92 8.24
C ILE A 5 -10.07 10.45 6.97
N THR A 6 -9.52 11.37 6.18
CA THR A 6 -8.73 11.00 4.99
C THR A 6 -7.27 10.73 5.37
N ILE A 7 -6.52 10.05 4.49
CA ILE A 7 -5.09 9.82 4.74
C ILE A 7 -4.31 11.13 4.83
N ILE A 8 -4.73 12.17 4.10
CA ILE A 8 -4.11 13.49 4.13
C ILE A 8 -4.40 14.19 5.46
N ASP A 9 -5.62 14.05 5.99
CA ASP A 9 -5.97 14.56 7.32
C ASP A 9 -5.16 13.86 8.41
N ALA A 10 -4.99 12.53 8.30
CA ALA A 10 -4.17 11.76 9.22
C ALA A 10 -2.69 12.19 9.19
N ILE A 11 -2.12 12.48 8.00
CA ILE A 11 -0.76 13.02 7.83
C ILE A 11 -0.62 14.42 8.44
N LYS A 12 -1.63 15.28 8.29
CA LYS A 12 -1.59 16.64 8.86
C LYS A 12 -1.83 16.67 10.37
N ASN A 13 -2.42 15.64 10.94
CA ASN A 13 -2.76 15.58 12.35
C ASN A 13 -1.56 15.11 13.21
N ARG A 14 -1.07 15.99 14.10
CA ARG A 14 0.04 15.72 15.03
C ARG A 14 -0.22 14.62 16.06
N ARG A 15 -1.48 14.22 16.28
CA ARG A 15 -1.85 13.09 17.16
C ARG A 15 -1.89 11.75 16.40
N LEU A 16 -1.76 11.78 15.08
CA LEU A 16 -1.80 10.62 14.18
C LEU A 16 -0.48 10.57 13.38
N PHE A 17 -0.54 10.39 12.06
CA PHE A 17 0.66 10.27 11.23
C PHE A 17 1.54 11.53 11.24
N GLY A 18 0.99 12.71 11.51
CA GLY A 18 1.77 13.96 11.63
C GLY A 18 2.77 13.98 12.78
N ALA A 19 2.71 13.02 13.71
CA ALA A 19 3.73 12.81 14.75
C ALA A 19 5.03 12.19 14.20
N LEU A 20 4.96 11.52 13.04
CA LEU A 20 6.09 10.79 12.49
C LEU A 20 7.23 11.75 12.09
N PRO A 21 8.49 11.46 12.44
CA PRO A 21 9.63 12.33 12.12
C PRO A 21 9.78 12.65 10.63
N ARG A 22 9.32 11.75 9.75
CA ARG A 22 9.34 11.92 8.30
C ARG A 22 8.42 13.04 7.80
N PHE A 23 7.37 13.39 8.55
CA PHE A 23 6.41 14.43 8.18
C PHE A 23 6.66 15.77 8.90
N LYS A 24 7.91 16.04 9.33
CA LYS A 24 8.30 17.35 9.85
C LYS A 24 8.14 18.47 8.80
N ALA A 25 8.51 18.19 7.55
CA ALA A 25 8.38 19.10 6.42
C ALA A 25 7.66 18.40 5.25
N LEU A 26 6.39 18.76 5.03
CA LEU A 26 5.54 18.12 4.03
C LEU A 26 5.93 18.46 2.59
N ASP A 27 6.68 19.54 2.36
CA ASP A 27 7.09 19.98 1.02
C ASP A 27 7.93 18.90 0.31
N SER A 28 8.81 18.22 1.06
CA SER A 28 9.60 17.08 0.56
C SER A 28 8.76 15.85 0.20
N TRP A 29 7.48 15.83 0.59
CA TRP A 29 6.51 14.77 0.33
C TRP A 29 5.38 15.23 -0.59
N ALA A 30 5.43 16.44 -1.17
CA ALA A 30 4.32 17.00 -1.95
C ALA A 30 3.86 16.06 -3.08
N ALA A 31 4.79 15.48 -3.85
CA ALA A 31 4.47 14.50 -4.89
C ALA A 31 3.80 13.24 -4.33
N TRP A 32 4.23 12.77 -3.16
CA TRP A 32 3.60 11.64 -2.48
C TRP A 32 2.19 11.97 -1.98
N LEU A 33 1.93 13.19 -1.51
CA LEU A 33 0.58 13.62 -1.13
C LEU A 33 -0.36 13.58 -2.35
N VAL A 34 0.12 14.00 -3.53
CA VAL A 34 -0.62 13.87 -4.79
C VAL A 34 -0.89 12.41 -5.14
N VAL A 35 0.11 11.52 -5.00
CA VAL A 35 -0.08 10.08 -5.21
C VAL A 35 -1.14 9.52 -4.26
N LEU A 36 -1.10 9.86 -2.97
CA LEU A 36 -2.08 9.40 -1.99
C LEU A 36 -3.49 9.92 -2.34
N LYS A 37 -3.62 11.17 -2.77
CA LYS A 37 -4.89 11.71 -3.25
C LYS A 37 -5.41 10.94 -4.46
N ALA A 38 -4.56 10.56 -5.41
CA ALA A 38 -4.95 9.73 -6.55
C ALA A 38 -5.40 8.31 -6.13
N ILE A 39 -4.70 7.70 -5.17
CA ILE A 39 -5.03 6.34 -4.68
C ILE A 39 -6.38 6.31 -3.97
N PHE A 40 -6.65 7.33 -3.15
CA PHE A 40 -7.86 7.41 -2.32
C PHE A 40 -9.00 8.25 -2.94
N GLY A 41 -8.82 8.78 -4.15
CA GLY A 41 -9.87 9.52 -4.85
C GLY A 41 -10.19 10.88 -4.22
N LEU A 42 -9.19 11.53 -3.63
CA LEU A 42 -9.35 12.81 -2.95
C LEU A 42 -9.20 13.98 -3.93
N ALA A 43 -9.88 15.09 -3.63
CA ALA A 43 -9.78 16.31 -4.43
C ALA A 43 -8.35 16.86 -4.50
N MET A 44 -7.96 17.31 -5.69
CA MET A 44 -6.67 17.91 -6.00
C MET A 44 -6.84 19.37 -6.40
N THR A 45 -5.87 20.21 -6.06
CA THR A 45 -5.75 21.57 -6.59
C THR A 45 -5.20 21.55 -8.03
N ALA A 46 -5.24 22.70 -8.72
CA ALA A 46 -4.66 22.83 -10.05
C ALA A 46 -3.15 22.49 -10.07
N ASP A 47 -2.39 22.95 -9.09
CA ASP A 47 -0.95 22.66 -8.99
C ASP A 47 -0.67 21.18 -8.72
N GLU A 48 -1.47 20.55 -7.85
CA GLU A 48 -1.39 19.12 -7.59
C GLU A 48 -1.73 18.30 -8.83
N PHE A 49 -2.69 18.77 -9.64
CA PHE A 49 -3.04 18.15 -10.90
C PHE A 49 -1.90 18.20 -11.93
N VAL A 50 -1.12 19.28 -11.98
CA VAL A 50 0.09 19.36 -12.83
C VAL A 50 1.09 18.27 -12.45
N VAL A 51 1.30 18.04 -11.16
CA VAL A 51 2.18 16.95 -10.67
C VAL A 51 1.60 15.57 -11.02
N PHE A 52 0.29 15.38 -10.81
CA PHE A 52 -0.39 14.14 -11.16
C PHE A 52 -0.27 13.81 -12.65
N ASN A 53 -0.56 14.77 -13.53
CA ASN A 53 -0.46 14.61 -14.97
C ASN A 53 0.98 14.30 -15.40
N ARG A 54 1.97 15.02 -14.86
CA ARG A 54 3.39 14.79 -15.14
C ARG A 54 3.84 13.34 -14.87
N HIS A 55 3.31 12.71 -13.83
CA HIS A 55 3.74 11.38 -13.40
C HIS A 55 2.89 10.23 -13.93
N THR A 56 1.64 10.50 -14.31
CA THR A 56 0.70 9.45 -14.77
C THR A 56 0.37 9.52 -16.25
N GLY A 57 0.61 10.68 -16.90
CA GLY A 57 0.17 10.97 -18.26
C GLY A 57 -1.36 11.09 -18.42
N ARG A 58 -2.14 11.03 -17.33
CA ARG A 58 -3.62 11.03 -17.39
C ARG A 58 -4.19 12.44 -17.41
N THR A 59 -5.28 12.62 -18.15
CA THR A 59 -6.01 13.89 -18.25
C THR A 59 -7.02 14.11 -17.12
N SER A 60 -7.28 13.09 -16.30
CA SER A 60 -8.10 13.19 -15.09
C SER A 60 -7.68 12.14 -14.05
N PRO A 61 -7.78 12.44 -12.74
CA PRO A 61 -7.59 11.44 -11.70
C PRO A 61 -8.74 10.41 -11.72
N PRO A 62 -8.48 9.15 -11.29
CA PRO A 62 -9.52 8.13 -11.24
C PRO A 62 -10.67 8.53 -10.31
N LEU A 63 -11.90 8.47 -10.81
CA LEU A 63 -13.12 8.66 -10.02
C LEU A 63 -13.17 7.62 -8.89
N GLY A 64 -13.26 8.07 -7.63
CA GLY A 64 -13.25 7.18 -6.46
C GLY A 64 -11.87 6.59 -6.11
N GLY A 65 -10.82 7.04 -6.80
CA GLY A 65 -9.44 6.58 -6.60
C GLY A 65 -9.13 5.26 -7.30
N SER A 66 -7.89 4.78 -7.11
CA SER A 66 -7.40 3.59 -7.81
C SER A 66 -7.32 2.37 -6.90
N LYS A 67 -7.79 1.21 -7.38
CA LYS A 67 -7.69 -0.09 -6.69
C LYS A 67 -6.34 -0.76 -6.92
N GLN A 68 -5.72 -0.56 -8.09
CA GLN A 68 -4.43 -1.15 -8.46
C GLN A 68 -3.44 -0.04 -8.77
N ASN A 69 -2.33 -0.02 -8.05
CA ASN A 69 -1.38 1.08 -8.08
C ASN A 69 0.01 0.54 -8.36
N PHE A 70 0.61 0.97 -9.46
CA PHE A 70 1.97 0.62 -9.84
C PHE A 70 2.83 1.86 -9.73
N LEU A 71 3.75 1.85 -8.76
CA LEU A 71 4.56 3.00 -8.40
C LEU A 71 6.03 2.66 -8.67
N ILE A 72 6.50 3.10 -9.84
CA ILE A 72 7.90 2.98 -10.23
C ILE A 72 8.62 4.17 -9.62
N VAL A 73 9.49 3.97 -8.63
CA VAL A 73 10.17 5.05 -7.90
C VAL A 73 11.64 4.72 -7.71
N GLY A 74 12.51 5.72 -7.89
CA GLY A 74 13.95 5.57 -7.69
C GLY A 74 14.33 5.14 -6.26
N ARG A 75 15.56 4.63 -6.12
CA ARG A 75 16.12 4.27 -4.81
C ARG A 75 16.10 5.47 -3.87
N ARG A 76 15.83 5.21 -2.58
CA ARG A 76 15.67 6.23 -1.53
C ARG A 76 14.51 7.22 -1.75
N GLY A 77 13.60 6.95 -2.70
CA GLY A 77 12.42 7.80 -2.96
C GLY A 77 11.26 7.64 -1.95
N GLY A 78 11.43 6.88 -0.87
CA GLY A 78 10.41 6.75 0.19
C GLY A 78 9.29 5.73 -0.09
N LYS A 79 9.36 4.96 -1.18
CA LYS A 79 8.30 4.01 -1.60
C LYS A 79 7.91 2.97 -0.54
N SER A 80 8.87 2.38 0.16
CA SER A 80 8.59 1.37 1.20
C SER A 80 7.92 1.99 2.43
N PHE A 81 8.22 3.26 2.75
CA PHE A 81 7.55 3.96 3.85
C PHE A 81 6.12 4.36 3.51
N ILE A 82 5.87 4.89 2.31
CA ILE A 82 4.51 5.28 1.90
C ILE A 82 3.60 4.07 1.69
N SER A 83 4.12 2.98 1.13
CA SER A 83 3.34 1.73 1.04
C SER A 83 2.97 1.19 2.42
N ALA A 84 3.91 1.17 3.38
CA ALA A 84 3.61 0.84 4.77
C ALA A 84 2.54 1.77 5.38
N LEU A 85 2.64 3.09 5.15
CA LEU A 85 1.66 4.07 5.61
C LEU A 85 0.26 3.80 5.04
N ILE A 86 0.15 3.45 3.75
CA ILE A 86 -1.11 3.07 3.12
C ILE A 86 -1.68 1.83 3.81
N GLY A 87 -0.85 0.81 4.03
CA GLY A 87 -1.26 -0.41 4.73
C GLY A 87 -1.77 -0.15 6.14
N VAL A 88 -1.05 0.65 6.93
CA VAL A 88 -1.47 1.04 8.29
C VAL A 88 -2.74 1.88 8.26
N PHE A 89 -2.86 2.82 7.31
CA PHE A 89 -4.07 3.63 7.20
C PHE A 89 -5.31 2.76 6.90
N ILE A 90 -5.19 1.83 5.97
CA ILE A 90 -6.26 0.88 5.65
C ILE A 90 -6.58 0.00 6.86
N ALA A 91 -5.56 -0.54 7.53
CA ALA A 91 -5.74 -1.43 8.67
C ALA A 91 -6.43 -0.77 9.87
N CYS A 92 -6.09 0.50 10.15
CA CYS A 92 -6.51 1.16 11.39
C CYS A 92 -7.72 2.09 11.23
N PHE A 93 -8.02 2.59 10.02
CA PHE A 93 -9.04 3.63 9.82
C PHE A 93 -10.24 3.18 9.00
N PHE A 94 -10.24 1.94 8.50
CA PHE A 94 -11.37 1.34 7.79
C PHE A 94 -11.95 0.21 8.61
N SER A 95 -13.28 0.07 8.51
CA SER A 95 -14.00 -1.09 9.02
C SER A 95 -14.31 -2.01 7.85
N PHE A 96 -14.09 -3.31 8.05
CA PHE A 96 -14.37 -4.36 7.08
C PHE A 96 -15.43 -5.34 7.58
N VAL A 97 -16.08 -5.04 8.71
CA VAL A 97 -17.03 -5.93 9.39
C VAL A 97 -18.15 -6.41 8.46
N GLU A 98 -18.62 -5.56 7.53
CA GLU A 98 -19.67 -5.91 6.57
C GLU A 98 -19.24 -6.96 5.52
N TYR A 99 -17.93 -7.17 5.36
CA TYR A 99 -17.36 -8.10 4.38
C TYR A 99 -16.69 -9.32 5.00
N LEU A 100 -16.60 -9.38 6.33
CA LEU A 100 -15.97 -10.47 7.06
C LEU A 100 -17.05 -11.32 7.74
N THR A 101 -16.95 -12.64 7.65
CA THR A 101 -17.79 -13.55 8.43
C THR A 101 -17.25 -13.76 9.84
N THR A 102 -18.03 -14.38 10.73
CA THR A 102 -17.61 -14.67 12.10
C THR A 102 -16.34 -15.52 12.14
N GLY A 103 -15.30 -15.03 12.81
CA GLY A 103 -14.00 -15.69 12.90
C GLY A 103 -13.05 -15.40 11.74
N GLU A 104 -13.52 -14.69 10.70
CA GLU A 104 -12.68 -14.23 9.60
C GLU A 104 -11.97 -12.93 9.95
N ARG A 105 -10.74 -12.79 9.45
CA ARG A 105 -9.94 -11.58 9.63
C ARG A 105 -9.50 -11.04 8.28
N GLY A 106 -9.57 -9.73 8.12
CA GLY A 106 -9.00 -9.04 6.97
C GLY A 106 -7.47 -8.97 7.09
N VAL A 107 -6.77 -9.15 5.98
CA VAL A 107 -5.31 -9.20 5.95
C VAL A 107 -4.76 -8.03 5.13
N VAL A 108 -3.87 -7.25 5.75
CA VAL A 108 -2.92 -6.41 5.02
C VAL A 108 -1.69 -7.26 4.75
N LEU A 109 -1.60 -7.75 3.51
CA LEU A 109 -0.58 -8.68 3.07
C LEU A 109 0.63 -7.92 2.52
N ILE A 110 1.83 -8.25 3.00
CA ILE A 110 3.09 -7.71 2.50
C ILE A 110 3.85 -8.85 1.81
N LEU A 111 4.08 -8.68 0.51
CA LEU A 111 4.80 -9.61 -0.35
C LEU A 111 6.05 -8.94 -0.91
N ALA A 112 7.12 -9.72 -1.00
CA ALA A 112 8.34 -9.40 -1.72
C ALA A 112 8.96 -10.70 -2.24
N ILE A 113 10.06 -10.58 -3.00
CA ILE A 113 10.82 -11.73 -3.53
C ILE A 113 11.26 -12.67 -2.40
N ASP A 114 11.77 -12.07 -1.32
CA ASP A 114 12.21 -12.80 -0.15
C ASP A 114 11.59 -12.19 1.13
N LYS A 115 11.55 -13.02 2.18
CA LYS A 115 10.95 -12.64 3.46
C LYS A 115 11.72 -11.50 4.15
N ALA A 116 13.02 -11.36 3.90
CA ALA A 116 13.83 -10.31 4.51
C ALA A 116 13.50 -8.93 3.92
N GLN A 117 13.25 -8.84 2.61
CA GLN A 117 12.78 -7.60 1.97
C GLN A 117 11.36 -7.25 2.44
N ALA A 118 10.44 -8.21 2.51
CA ALA A 118 9.10 -7.96 3.01
C ALA A 118 9.10 -7.47 4.48
N LYS A 119 10.05 -7.95 5.29
CA LYS A 119 10.27 -7.45 6.66
C LYS A 119 10.64 -5.97 6.73
N VAL A 120 11.25 -5.39 5.68
CA VAL A 120 11.56 -3.95 5.67
C VAL A 120 10.27 -3.12 5.70
N VAL A 121 9.32 -3.41 4.82
CA VAL A 121 8.01 -2.73 4.79
C VAL A 121 7.24 -3.01 6.09
N PHE A 122 7.26 -4.25 6.56
CA PHE A 122 6.58 -4.62 7.80
C PHE A 122 7.14 -3.92 9.03
N ASN A 123 8.46 -3.76 9.14
CA ASN A 123 9.08 -3.00 10.21
C ASN A 123 8.69 -1.52 10.16
N TYR A 124 8.46 -0.94 8.98
CA TYR A 124 7.85 0.39 8.88
C TYR A 124 6.42 0.40 9.41
N CYS A 125 5.59 -0.61 9.09
CA CYS A 125 4.24 -0.72 9.64
C CYS A 125 4.27 -0.76 11.18
N LYS A 126 5.12 -1.62 11.75
CA LYS A 126 5.31 -1.72 13.21
C LYS A 126 5.72 -0.38 13.81
N GLY A 127 6.76 0.25 13.26
CA GLY A 127 7.26 1.53 13.75
C GLY A 127 6.24 2.67 13.66
N ILE A 128 5.40 2.69 12.61
CA ILE A 128 4.32 3.68 12.50
C ILE A 128 3.27 3.45 13.60
N ILE A 129 2.85 2.20 13.82
CA ILE A 129 1.85 1.85 14.84
C ILE A 129 2.38 2.14 16.25
N GLU A 130 3.61 1.73 16.56
CA GLU A 130 4.26 1.96 17.86
C GLU A 130 4.40 3.45 18.19
N ALA A 131 4.74 4.27 17.19
CA ALA A 131 4.94 5.70 17.36
C ALA A 131 3.65 6.49 17.64
N ILE A 132 2.48 5.92 17.36
CA ILE A 132 1.20 6.63 17.43
C ILE A 132 0.32 5.99 18.52
N PRO A 133 0.18 6.62 19.71
CA PRO A 133 -0.48 5.99 20.86
C PRO A 133 -1.92 5.51 20.62
N PRO A 134 -2.78 6.22 19.85
CA PRO A 134 -4.07 5.66 19.45
C PRO A 134 -3.97 4.35 18.65
N LEU A 135 -3.03 4.23 17.72
CA LEU A 135 -2.86 3.03 16.88
C LEU A 135 -2.24 1.88 17.68
N ARG A 136 -1.25 2.17 18.53
CA ARG A 136 -0.65 1.17 19.41
C ARG A 136 -1.68 0.46 20.30
N ARG A 137 -2.70 1.19 20.77
CA ARG A 137 -3.81 0.63 21.57
C ARG A 137 -4.72 -0.32 20.81
N MET A 138 -4.70 -0.29 19.48
CA MET A 138 -5.45 -1.24 18.66
C MET A 138 -4.75 -2.60 18.58
N VAL A 139 -3.46 -2.72 18.92
CA VAL A 139 -2.73 -3.97 18.77
C VAL A 139 -3.10 -4.95 19.86
N THR A 140 -3.54 -6.14 19.47
CA THR A 140 -3.85 -7.26 20.38
C THR A 140 -2.65 -8.20 20.53
N ALA A 141 -1.86 -8.38 19.46
CA ALA A 141 -0.67 -9.23 19.50
C ALA A 141 0.45 -8.71 18.58
N TRP A 142 1.68 -8.76 19.10
CA TRP A 142 2.91 -8.55 18.33
C TRP A 142 3.58 -9.88 18.06
N ARG A 143 3.76 -10.25 16.79
CA ARG A 143 4.49 -11.45 16.38
C ARG A 143 5.70 -11.08 15.51
N ALA A 144 6.55 -12.06 15.22
CA ALA A 144 7.74 -11.85 14.41
C ALA A 144 7.40 -11.35 13.00
N ASP A 145 6.37 -11.93 12.38
CA ASP A 145 5.96 -11.67 10.99
C ASP A 145 4.51 -11.16 10.87
N GLU A 146 3.82 -10.94 11.99
CA GLU A 146 2.41 -10.50 12.00
C GLU A 146 2.13 -9.50 13.13
N VAL A 147 1.15 -8.62 12.91
CA VAL A 147 0.56 -7.72 13.92
C VAL A 147 -0.94 -7.89 13.85
N GLU A 148 -1.55 -8.30 14.95
CA GLU A 148 -3.00 -8.45 15.06
C GLU A 148 -3.61 -7.19 15.70
N LEU A 149 -4.68 -6.67 15.10
CA LEU A 149 -5.43 -5.52 15.59
C LEU A 149 -6.79 -5.95 16.15
N SER A 150 -7.35 -5.12 17.04
CA SER A 150 -8.61 -5.34 17.73
C SER A 150 -9.85 -5.19 16.85
N ASN A 151 -9.70 -4.77 15.59
CA ASN A 151 -10.78 -4.56 14.62
C ASN A 151 -10.79 -5.64 13.52
N ASP A 152 -10.39 -6.87 13.87
CA ASP A 152 -10.36 -8.02 12.97
C ASP A 152 -9.45 -7.88 11.76
N ILE A 153 -8.39 -7.05 11.89
CA ILE A 153 -7.35 -6.90 10.87
C ILE A 153 -6.04 -7.48 11.36
N THR A 154 -5.33 -8.16 10.47
CA THR A 154 -3.96 -8.63 10.67
C THR A 154 -3.06 -8.08 9.59
N MET A 155 -1.95 -7.46 9.97
CA MET A 155 -0.88 -7.10 9.04
C MET A 155 0.17 -8.21 9.05
N ALA A 156 0.46 -8.81 7.90
CA ALA A 156 1.30 -10.01 7.85
C ALA A 156 2.30 -9.98 6.69
N VAL A 157 3.51 -10.47 6.95
CA VAL A 157 4.49 -10.83 5.93
C VAL A 157 4.29 -12.29 5.57
N LYS A 158 4.00 -12.57 4.30
CA LYS A 158 4.04 -13.93 3.77
C LYS A 158 5.07 -14.04 2.67
N THR A 159 5.69 -15.20 2.57
CA THR A 159 6.52 -15.54 1.40
C THR A 159 5.62 -15.63 0.17
N SER A 160 6.13 -15.24 -1.00
CA SER A 160 5.41 -15.18 -2.29
C SER A 160 4.88 -16.52 -2.82
N ASP A 161 4.88 -17.58 -2.03
CA ASP A 161 4.25 -18.86 -2.37
C ASP A 161 2.72 -18.67 -2.48
N TYR A 162 2.18 -18.87 -3.69
CA TYR A 162 0.77 -18.69 -4.05
C TYR A 162 -0.20 -19.45 -3.14
N ARG A 163 0.26 -20.53 -2.48
CA ARG A 163 -0.54 -21.32 -1.53
C ARG A 163 -0.93 -20.49 -0.31
N SER A 164 -0.09 -19.55 0.09
CA SER A 164 -0.27 -18.74 1.30
C SER A 164 -1.28 -17.59 1.13
N VAL A 165 -1.69 -17.31 -0.11
CA VAL A 165 -2.64 -16.26 -0.52
C VAL A 165 -4.07 -16.79 -0.59
N ARG A 166 -4.26 -18.12 -0.71
CA ARG A 166 -5.58 -18.75 -0.77
C ARG A 166 -6.16 -18.89 0.65
N GLY A 167 -7.44 -18.54 0.81
CA GLY A 167 -8.17 -18.69 2.08
C GLY A 167 -8.00 -17.53 3.07
N VAL A 168 -7.44 -16.39 2.65
CA VAL A 168 -7.43 -15.15 3.42
C VAL A 168 -8.18 -14.05 2.68
N THR A 169 -8.92 -13.22 3.40
CA THR A 169 -9.55 -12.03 2.84
C THR A 169 -8.57 -10.87 2.88
N ILE A 170 -8.18 -10.39 1.71
CA ILE A 170 -7.11 -9.39 1.57
C ILE A 170 -7.74 -8.00 1.43
N VAL A 171 -7.53 -7.16 2.44
CA VAL A 171 -8.01 -5.77 2.44
C VAL A 171 -6.99 -4.82 1.81
N CYS A 172 -5.71 -5.17 1.86
CA CYS A 172 -4.65 -4.47 1.14
C CYS A 172 -3.50 -5.44 0.86
N CYS A 173 -2.93 -5.37 -0.33
CA CYS A 173 -1.71 -6.09 -0.66
C CYS A 173 -0.62 -5.10 -1.08
N ILE A 174 0.53 -5.17 -0.42
CA ILE A 174 1.73 -4.40 -0.75
C ILE A 174 2.72 -5.37 -1.39
N CYS A 175 3.05 -5.13 -2.65
CA CYS A 175 4.03 -5.91 -3.39
C CYS A 175 5.30 -5.07 -3.56
N ASP A 176 6.38 -5.42 -2.86
CA ASP A 176 7.67 -4.70 -2.93
C ASP A 176 8.60 -5.30 -3.99
N GLU A 177 9.30 -4.41 -4.70
CA GLU A 177 10.22 -4.69 -5.81
C GLU A 177 9.64 -5.65 -6.88
N VAL A 178 8.41 -5.38 -7.32
CA VAL A 178 7.67 -6.26 -8.26
C VAL A 178 8.40 -6.51 -9.58
N ALA A 179 9.21 -5.55 -10.06
CA ALA A 179 9.92 -5.74 -11.33
C ALA A 179 11.04 -6.81 -11.27
N PHE A 180 11.38 -7.29 -10.07
CA PHE A 180 12.36 -8.35 -9.87
C PHE A 180 11.71 -9.68 -9.48
N TRP A 181 10.38 -9.73 -9.42
CA TRP A 181 9.70 -10.99 -9.23
C TRP A 181 9.85 -11.84 -10.51
N ASP A 182 9.87 -13.15 -10.35
CA ASP A 182 10.21 -14.06 -11.43
C ASP A 182 9.00 -14.23 -12.37
N SER A 183 9.20 -14.00 -13.67
CA SER A 183 8.15 -14.19 -14.68
C SER A 183 8.15 -15.59 -15.32
N GLN A 184 9.19 -16.40 -15.10
CA GLN A 184 9.41 -17.70 -15.76
C GLN A 184 9.80 -18.83 -14.80
N GLY A 185 9.99 -18.53 -13.50
CA GLY A 185 10.32 -19.54 -12.49
C GLY A 185 9.12 -20.29 -11.92
N VAL A 186 9.34 -20.93 -10.77
CA VAL A 186 8.39 -21.83 -10.11
C VAL A 186 7.12 -21.11 -9.61
N ASN A 187 7.22 -19.79 -9.34
CA ASN A 187 6.11 -18.94 -8.91
C ASN A 187 6.04 -17.68 -9.79
N PRO A 188 5.46 -17.77 -11.00
CA PRO A 188 5.42 -16.64 -11.92
C PRO A 188 4.56 -15.50 -11.35
N ASP A 189 4.97 -14.24 -11.55
CA ASP A 189 4.24 -13.04 -11.10
C ASP A 189 2.75 -13.07 -11.44
N THR A 190 2.44 -13.59 -12.61
CA THR A 190 1.08 -13.76 -13.13
C THR A 190 0.25 -14.67 -12.24
N ALA A 191 0.84 -15.73 -11.66
CA ALA A 191 0.17 -16.63 -10.72
C ALA A 191 -0.11 -15.94 -9.38
N VAL A 192 0.83 -15.12 -8.88
CA VAL A 192 0.63 -14.35 -7.63
C VAL A 192 -0.51 -13.34 -7.82
N PHE A 193 -0.49 -12.55 -8.90
CA PHE A 193 -1.58 -11.61 -9.18
C PHE A 193 -2.92 -12.29 -9.44
N SER A 194 -2.91 -13.45 -10.10
CA SER A 194 -4.12 -14.26 -10.32
C SER A 194 -4.68 -14.85 -9.03
N ALA A 195 -3.85 -15.11 -8.02
CA ALA A 195 -4.29 -15.54 -6.69
C ALA A 195 -4.77 -14.37 -5.83
N LEU A 196 -4.16 -13.20 -5.95
CA LEU A 196 -4.53 -12.00 -5.19
C LEU A 196 -5.90 -11.44 -5.59
N ARG A 197 -6.21 -11.42 -6.90
CA ARG A 197 -7.45 -10.80 -7.40
C ARG A 197 -8.72 -11.42 -6.78
N PRO A 198 -8.90 -12.76 -6.75
CA PRO A 198 -10.04 -13.38 -6.08
C PRO A 198 -10.10 -13.08 -4.58
N ALA A 199 -8.95 -13.12 -3.88
CA ALA A 199 -8.85 -12.87 -2.44
C ALA A 199 -9.18 -11.41 -2.05
N MET A 200 -9.14 -10.48 -3.01
CA MET A 200 -9.51 -9.07 -2.83
C MET A 200 -10.91 -8.75 -3.40
N ALA A 201 -11.52 -9.66 -4.17
CA ALA A 201 -12.74 -9.37 -4.93
C ALA A 201 -13.95 -9.07 -4.04
N THR A 202 -13.99 -9.70 -2.85
CA THR A 202 -15.05 -9.51 -1.84
C THR A 202 -14.96 -8.18 -1.10
N ILE A 203 -13.84 -7.45 -1.23
CA ILE A 203 -13.59 -6.18 -0.54
C ILE A 203 -13.56 -5.04 -1.57
N PRO A 204 -14.65 -4.27 -1.74
CA PRO A 204 -14.76 -3.24 -2.78
C PRO A 204 -13.67 -2.16 -2.70
N ILE A 205 -13.23 -1.83 -1.49
CA ILE A 205 -12.25 -0.79 -1.21
C ILE A 205 -10.80 -1.30 -1.16
N ALA A 206 -10.56 -2.59 -1.39
CA ALA A 206 -9.24 -3.17 -1.26
C ALA A 206 -8.22 -2.52 -2.21
N LYS A 207 -6.98 -2.38 -1.73
CA LYS A 207 -5.91 -1.70 -2.46
C LYS A 207 -4.74 -2.65 -2.73
N LEU A 208 -4.39 -2.78 -4.00
CA LEU A 208 -3.16 -3.42 -4.46
C LEU A 208 -2.13 -2.32 -4.73
N VAL A 209 -1.01 -2.35 -4.00
CA VAL A 209 0.06 -1.36 -4.07
C VAL A 209 1.35 -2.07 -4.47
N CYS A 210 1.68 -1.98 -5.74
CA CYS A 210 2.90 -2.51 -6.33
C CYS A 210 3.94 -1.41 -6.39
N ILE A 211 5.06 -1.57 -5.68
CA ILE A 211 6.18 -0.64 -5.72
C ILE A 211 7.39 -1.32 -6.36
N SER A 212 8.16 -0.57 -7.14
CA SER A 212 9.39 -1.09 -7.73
C SER A 212 10.37 0.02 -8.06
N THR A 213 11.65 -0.32 -8.16
CA THR A 213 12.62 0.54 -8.85
C THR A 213 12.57 0.32 -10.36
N GLY A 214 12.85 1.38 -11.13
CA GLY A 214 12.71 1.38 -12.60
C GLY A 214 13.80 0.65 -13.38
N TYR A 215 14.40 -0.42 -12.83
CA TYR A 215 15.55 -1.08 -13.45
C TYR A 215 15.19 -2.31 -14.32
N ALA A 216 14.04 -2.97 -14.14
CA ALA A 216 13.74 -4.16 -14.94
C ALA A 216 12.88 -3.85 -16.19
N GLN A 217 13.45 -4.15 -17.35
CA GLN A 217 12.81 -4.13 -18.67
C GLN A 217 12.01 -5.42 -18.97
N VAL A 218 11.77 -6.29 -17.98
CA VAL A 218 11.12 -7.61 -18.20
C VAL A 218 10.18 -7.95 -17.02
N GLY A 219 9.00 -8.53 -17.30
CA GLY A 219 8.00 -8.96 -16.31
C GLY A 219 6.62 -8.29 -16.45
N VAL A 220 5.62 -8.67 -15.65
CA VAL A 220 4.21 -8.16 -15.68
C VAL A 220 4.13 -6.62 -15.57
N SER A 221 5.21 -5.97 -15.14
CA SER A 221 5.37 -4.51 -15.20
C SER A 221 5.38 -3.92 -16.63
N THR A 222 5.61 -4.70 -17.69
CA THR A 222 5.65 -4.22 -19.09
C THR A 222 4.26 -4.18 -19.74
N THR A 223 3.30 -4.99 -19.27
CA THR A 223 1.92 -5.06 -19.78
C THR A 223 0.94 -4.17 -19.01
N CYS A 224 1.40 -3.45 -17.99
CA CYS A 224 0.56 -2.51 -17.25
C CYS A 224 0.37 -1.19 -18.05
N PRO A 225 -0.88 -0.74 -18.31
CA PRO A 225 -1.18 0.42 -19.18
C PRO A 225 -0.64 1.79 -18.73
N CYS A 226 0.19 1.84 -17.69
CA CYS A 226 0.69 3.07 -17.06
C CYS A 226 2.17 3.36 -17.40
N ARG A 227 2.81 2.60 -18.29
CA ARG A 227 4.18 2.90 -18.73
C ARG A 227 4.16 4.07 -19.72
N HIS A 228 4.43 5.27 -19.23
CA HIS A 228 5.12 6.30 -19.99
C HIS A 228 6.46 6.57 -19.31
N ASP A 229 7.52 6.35 -20.08
CA ASP A 229 8.92 6.39 -19.68
C ASP A 229 9.35 7.82 -19.34
N LYS A 230 9.31 8.19 -18.06
CA LYS A 230 10.10 9.32 -17.52
C LYS A 230 10.61 8.98 -16.12
N ARG A 231 11.93 8.80 -16.03
CA ARG A 231 12.67 8.65 -14.76
C ARG A 231 12.24 9.70 -13.74
N LEU A 232 11.85 9.25 -12.55
CA LEU A 232 11.76 10.10 -11.36
C LEU A 232 13.18 10.45 -10.90
N SER A 233 13.70 11.57 -11.39
CA SER A 233 14.79 12.31 -10.76
C SER A 233 14.20 13.59 -10.17
N ARG A 234 14.41 13.75 -8.86
CA ARG A 234 14.23 14.93 -7.98
C ARG A 234 13.33 16.06 -8.47
#